data_AF-A0A5I0D189-F1
#
_entry.id   AF-A0A5I0D189-F1
#
_cell.length_a   1.000
_cell.length_b   1.000
_cell.length_c   1.000
_cell.angle_alpha   90.00
_cell.angle_beta   90.00
_cell.angle_gamma   90.00
#
_symmetry.space_group_name_H-M   'P 1'
#
loop_
_entity.id
_entity.type
_entity.pdbx_description
1 polymer ?
#
loop_
_entity_poly.entity_id
_entity_poly.type
_entity_poly.pdbx_seq_one_letter_code
_entity_poly.pdbx_strand_id
1 'polypeptide(L)'
;MGKTNDWLDFDQLVEDSVRDALKPPSMYKVILVNDDYTPMEFVIDVLQKFFSYDVERATQLMLAVHYQGKAICGVFTAEVAETKVAMVNKYARENEHPLLCTLEKA
;
A
#
# COMPACT_ATOMS: atom_id res chain seq x y z
N MET A 1 -49.86 -25.51 -5.57
CA MET A 1 -48.93 -24.81 -4.64
C MET A 1 -47.83 -25.78 -4.25
N GLY A 2 -46.54 -25.60 -4.49
CA GLY A 2 -45.76 -24.60 -5.19
C GLY A 2 -44.53 -25.31 -5.79
N LYS A 3 -43.98 -24.76 -6.87
CA LYS A 3 -42.84 -25.34 -7.59
C LYS A 3 -41.58 -25.24 -6.72
N THR A 4 -40.97 -26.35 -6.36
CA THR A 4 -39.58 -26.40 -5.86
C THR A 4 -38.75 -27.17 -6.88
N ASN A 5 -38.42 -26.50 -7.99
CA ASN A 5 -37.37 -26.94 -8.92
C ASN A 5 -36.26 -25.90 -8.87
N ASP A 6 -35.66 -25.75 -7.69
CA ASP A 6 -34.42 -25.00 -7.53
C ASP A 6 -33.32 -26.02 -7.22
N TRP A 7 -33.01 -26.83 -8.24
CA TRP A 7 -31.83 -27.69 -8.22
C TRP A 7 -30.67 -26.81 -8.66
N LEU A 8 -29.78 -26.47 -7.73
CA LEU A 8 -28.58 -25.70 -8.01
C LEU A 8 -27.82 -26.34 -9.18
N ASP A 9 -27.65 -25.58 -10.26
CA ASP A 9 -26.85 -25.97 -11.41
C ASP A 9 -25.37 -25.98 -10.98
N PHE A 10 -24.84 -27.19 -10.80
CA PHE A 10 -23.46 -27.40 -10.38
C PHE A 10 -22.45 -26.91 -11.42
N ASP A 11 -22.77 -26.97 -12.71
CA ASP A 11 -21.86 -26.48 -13.75
C ASP A 11 -21.75 -24.96 -13.65
N GLN A 12 -22.87 -24.27 -13.42
CA GLN A 12 -22.90 -22.83 -13.21
C GLN A 12 -22.15 -22.40 -11.92
N LEU A 13 -22.30 -23.15 -10.83
CA LEU A 13 -21.56 -22.91 -9.59
C LEU A 13 -20.04 -23.09 -9.76
N VAL A 14 -19.62 -24.08 -10.56
CA VAL A 14 -18.21 -24.32 -10.86
C VAL A 14 -17.65 -23.16 -11.67
N GLU A 15 -18.36 -22.68 -12.69
CA GLU A 15 -17.94 -21.52 -13.48
C GLU A 15 -17.79 -20.24 -12.62
N ASP A 16 -18.76 -19.98 -11.75
CA ASP A 16 -18.70 -18.83 -10.83
C ASP A 16 -17.55 -18.96 -9.82
N SER A 17 -17.29 -20.17 -9.31
CA SER A 17 -16.17 -20.43 -8.39
C SER A 17 -14.80 -20.22 -9.05
N VAL A 18 -14.65 -20.63 -10.32
CA VAL A 18 -13.42 -20.44 -11.09
C VAL A 18 -13.21 -18.96 -11.37
N ARG A 19 -14.26 -18.23 -11.73
CA ARG A 19 -14.19 -16.77 -11.92
C ARG A 19 -13.77 -16.06 -10.63
N ASP A 20 -14.29 -16.49 -9.49
CA ASP A 20 -13.98 -15.93 -8.19
C ASP A 20 -12.55 -16.23 -7.73
N ALA A 21 -12.07 -17.46 -7.98
CA ALA A 21 -10.70 -17.87 -7.67
C ALA A 21 -9.64 -17.11 -8.50
N LEU A 22 -10.01 -16.62 -9.69
CA LEU A 22 -9.13 -15.87 -10.59
C LEU A 22 -9.20 -14.35 -10.41
N LYS A 23 -9.95 -13.85 -9.42
CA LYS A 23 -9.99 -12.40 -9.14
C LYS A 23 -8.59 -11.89 -8.78
N PRO A 24 -8.14 -10.79 -9.39
CA PRO A 24 -6.83 -10.23 -9.06
C PRO A 24 -6.79 -9.75 -7.61
N PRO A 25 -5.61 -9.78 -6.97
CA PRO A 25 -5.47 -9.30 -5.59
C PRO A 25 -5.81 -7.82 -5.49
N SER A 26 -6.35 -7.41 -4.33
CA SER A 26 -6.52 -5.99 -4.04
C SER A 26 -5.16 -5.30 -3.91
N MET A 27 -5.02 -4.18 -4.61
CA MET A 27 -3.81 -3.36 -4.60
C MET A 27 -3.99 -2.18 -3.64
N TYR A 28 -2.90 -1.71 -3.06
CA TYR A 28 -2.85 -0.66 -2.06
C TYR A 28 -1.71 0.31 -2.36
N LYS A 29 -2.01 1.60 -2.27
CA LYS A 29 -1.05 2.70 -2.30
C LYS A 29 -0.41 2.81 -0.93
N VAL A 30 0.92 2.79 -0.87
CA VAL A 30 1.68 3.15 0.33
C VAL A 30 2.04 4.62 0.24
N ILE A 31 1.72 5.37 1.29
CA ILE A 31 1.73 6.83 1.31
C ILE A 31 2.58 7.32 2.47
N LEU A 32 3.50 8.25 2.21
CA LEU A 32 4.13 9.07 3.23
C LEU A 32 3.37 10.38 3.40
N VAL A 33 3.18 10.78 4.65
CA VAL A 33 2.50 12.02 5.04
C VAL A 33 3.53 13.00 5.63
N ASN A 34 3.42 14.26 5.25
CA ASN A 34 4.30 15.31 5.73
C ASN A 34 4.09 15.60 7.21
N ASP A 35 5.17 16.04 7.87
CA ASP A 35 5.18 16.58 9.22
C ASP A 35 6.31 17.62 9.34
N ASP A 36 6.32 18.41 10.41
CA ASP A 36 7.25 19.54 10.57
C ASP A 36 8.56 19.17 11.30
N TYR A 37 8.78 17.90 11.65
CA TYR A 37 9.87 17.48 12.54
C TYR A 37 10.81 16.43 11.93
N THR A 38 10.34 15.60 11.01
CA THR A 38 11.15 14.58 10.35
C THR A 38 12.13 15.25 9.37
N PRO A 39 13.45 15.01 9.50
CA PRO A 39 14.44 15.57 8.57
C PRO A 39 14.24 15.09 7.13
N MET A 40 14.45 15.98 6.14
CA MET A 40 14.36 15.63 4.71
C MET A 40 15.28 14.45 4.33
N GLU A 41 16.51 14.45 4.85
CA GLU A 41 17.49 13.38 4.62
C GLU A 41 16.99 12.02 5.16
N PHE A 42 16.22 12.03 6.26
CA PHE A 42 15.64 10.80 6.79
C PHE A 42 14.55 10.25 5.87
N VAL A 43 13.70 11.13 5.31
CA VAL A 43 12.69 10.72 4.32
C VAL A 43 13.35 10.13 3.07
N ILE A 44 14.47 10.70 2.62
CA ILE A 44 15.26 10.15 1.51
C ILE A 44 15.79 8.76 1.88
N ASP A 45 16.42 8.57 3.05
CA ASP A 45 16.90 7.25 3.51
C ASP A 45 15.76 6.21 3.56
N VAL A 46 14.58 6.58 4.06
CA VAL A 46 13.39 5.71 4.05
C VAL A 46 13.02 5.27 2.63
N LEU A 47 12.98 6.21 1.69
CA LEU A 47 12.62 5.94 0.30
C LEU A 47 13.65 5.04 -0.40
N GLN A 48 14.94 5.23 -0.14
CA GLN A 48 15.99 4.36 -0.68
C GLN A 48 15.95 2.96 -0.06
N LYS A 49 15.86 2.87 1.28
CA LYS A 49 15.95 1.62 2.03
C LYS A 49 14.74 0.71 1.83
N PHE A 50 13.52 1.26 1.83
CA PHE A 50 12.30 0.46 1.84
C PHE A 50 11.56 0.44 0.51
N PHE A 51 11.84 1.36 -0.40
CA PHE A 51 11.20 1.43 -1.72
C PHE A 51 12.17 1.28 -2.88
N SER A 52 13.46 1.06 -2.59
CA SER A 52 14.51 0.82 -3.59
C SER A 52 14.66 1.96 -4.60
N TYR A 53 14.39 3.20 -4.18
CA TYR A 53 14.64 4.37 -5.00
C TYR A 53 16.11 4.76 -4.99
N ASP A 54 16.60 5.27 -6.12
CA ASP A 54 17.85 6.03 -6.15
C ASP A 54 17.66 7.39 -5.45
N VAL A 55 18.77 8.09 -5.21
CA VAL A 55 18.78 9.37 -4.49
C VAL A 55 17.94 10.42 -5.22
N GLU A 56 18.01 10.46 -6.55
CA GLU A 56 17.34 11.47 -7.37
C GLU A 56 15.82 11.33 -7.27
N ARG A 57 15.32 10.09 -7.43
CA ARG A 57 13.90 9.78 -7.32
C ARG A 57 13.41 9.93 -5.88
N ALA A 58 14.20 9.50 -4.90
CA ALA A 58 13.87 9.65 -3.48
C ALA A 58 13.73 11.14 -3.11
N THR A 59 14.67 11.99 -3.57
CA THR A 59 14.64 13.44 -3.33
C THR A 59 13.40 14.08 -3.94
N GLN A 60 13.06 13.74 -5.18
CA GLN A 60 11.85 14.26 -5.83
C GLN A 60 10.58 13.88 -5.07
N LEU A 61 10.49 12.63 -4.60
CA LEU A 61 9.31 12.14 -3.90
C LEU A 61 9.22 12.72 -2.47
N MET A 62 10.35 12.89 -1.80
CA MET A 62 10.45 13.61 -0.53
C MET A 62 9.93 15.06 -0.68
N LEU A 63 10.38 15.79 -1.70
CA LEU A 63 9.88 17.14 -1.96
C LEU A 63 8.37 17.17 -2.26
N ALA A 64 7.85 16.13 -2.94
CA ALA A 64 6.42 15.99 -3.16
C ALA A 64 5.66 15.82 -1.84
N VAL A 65 6.16 14.99 -0.91
CA VAL A 65 5.59 14.90 0.44
C VAL A 65 5.61 16.27 1.12
N HIS A 66 6.76 16.94 1.12
CA HIS A 66 6.96 18.22 1.80
C HIS A 66 6.00 19.32 1.30
N TYR A 67 5.89 19.51 -0.01
CA TYR A 67 5.09 20.59 -0.59
C TYR A 67 3.61 20.26 -0.75
N GLN A 68 3.25 18.97 -0.89
CA GLN A 68 1.87 18.55 -1.17
C GLN A 68 1.17 17.92 0.05
N GLY A 69 1.89 17.76 1.15
CA GLY A 69 1.38 17.18 2.40
C GLY A 69 1.37 15.64 2.43
N LYS A 70 1.40 14.97 1.28
CA LYS A 70 1.54 13.52 1.16
C LYS A 70 1.98 13.10 -0.25
N ALA A 71 2.60 11.94 -0.38
CA ALA A 71 2.91 11.34 -1.68
C ALA A 71 2.81 9.82 -1.67
N ILE A 72 2.47 9.23 -2.83
CA ILE A 72 2.44 7.78 -3.02
C ILE A 72 3.86 7.29 -3.29
N CYS A 73 4.37 6.42 -2.41
CA CYS A 73 5.70 5.80 -2.53
C CYS A 73 5.68 4.53 -3.38
N GLY A 74 4.50 3.93 -3.60
CA GLY A 74 4.34 2.76 -4.46
C GLY A 74 2.97 2.12 -4.32
N VAL A 75 2.67 1.19 -5.22
CA VAL A 75 1.43 0.41 -5.21
C VAL A 75 1.78 -1.07 -5.14
N PHE A 76 1.24 -1.78 -4.15
CA PHE A 76 1.58 -3.16 -3.85
C PHE A 76 0.34 -3.99 -3.54
N THR A 77 0.48 -5.32 -3.48
CA THR A 77 -0.54 -6.18 -2.88
C THR A 77 -0.68 -5.87 -1.38
N ALA A 78 -1.83 -6.20 -0.79
CA ALA A 78 -2.15 -5.88 0.61
C ALA A 78 -1.03 -6.26 1.59
N GLU A 79 -0.57 -7.52 1.57
CA GLU A 79 0.46 -8.02 2.50
C GLU A 79 1.80 -7.28 2.36
N VAL A 80 2.21 -6.97 1.12
CA VAL A 80 3.45 -6.24 0.85
C VAL A 80 3.31 -4.78 1.30
N ALA A 81 2.16 -4.15 1.06
CA ALA A 81 1.88 -2.78 1.51
C ALA A 81 1.89 -2.68 3.04
N GLU A 82 1.21 -3.60 3.74
CA GLU A 82 1.18 -3.67 5.21
C GLU A 82 2.59 -3.85 5.79
N THR A 83 3.38 -4.75 5.21
CA THR A 83 4.77 -4.99 5.63
C THR A 83 5.61 -3.72 5.47
N LYS A 84 5.52 -3.03 4.31
CA LYS A 84 6.26 -1.78 4.09
C LYS A 84 5.85 -0.70 5.08
N VAL A 85 4.55 -0.50 5.30
CA VAL A 85 4.05 0.48 6.27
C VAL A 85 4.56 0.18 7.68
N ALA A 86 4.50 -1.08 8.12
CA ALA A 86 4.99 -1.49 9.42
C ALA A 86 6.50 -1.26 9.58
N MET A 87 7.30 -1.63 8.57
CA MET A 87 8.76 -1.44 8.58
C MET A 87 9.15 0.04 8.64
N VAL A 88 8.52 0.88 7.81
CA VAL A 88 8.81 2.33 7.76
C VAL A 88 8.44 3.00 9.08
N ASN A 89 7.23 2.74 9.59
CA ASN A 89 6.78 3.35 10.85
C ASN A 89 7.62 2.89 12.05
N LYS A 90 8.03 1.62 12.08
CA LYS A 90 8.95 1.13 13.11
C LYS A 90 10.30 1.84 13.03
N TYR A 91 10.88 1.94 11.83
CA TYR A 91 12.16 2.59 11.62
C TYR A 91 12.12 4.09 11.98
N ALA A 92 11.03 4.79 11.65
CA ALA A 92 10.82 6.18 12.05
C ALA A 92 10.81 6.33 13.58
N ARG A 93 10.07 5.48 14.30
CA ARG A 93 10.02 5.49 15.76
C ARG A 93 11.37 5.18 16.42
N GLU A 94 12.12 4.24 15.87
CA GLU A 94 13.46 3.88 16.36
C GLU A 94 14.47 5.02 16.20
N ASN A 95 14.25 5.93 15.24
CA ASN A 95 15.06 7.14 15.02
C ASN A 95 14.41 8.41 15.59
N GLU A 96 13.40 8.26 16.46
CA GLU A 96 12.73 9.38 17.14
C GLU A 96 12.07 10.41 16.18
N HIS A 97 11.61 9.94 15.01
CA HIS A 97 10.91 10.77 14.03
C HIS A 97 9.40 10.46 14.00
N PRO A 98 8.53 11.48 13.90
CA PRO A 98 7.08 11.28 13.84
C PRO A 98 6.56 10.95 12.43
N LEU A 99 7.44 10.63 11.47
CA LEU A 99 7.10 10.29 10.10
C LEU A 99 5.99 9.23 10.03
N LEU A 100 4.89 9.58 9.36
CA LEU A 100 3.75 8.68 9.19
C LEU A 100 3.75 8.05 7.78
N CYS A 101 3.80 6.73 7.77
CA CYS A 101 3.53 5.91 6.60
C CYS A 101 2.16 5.23 6.75
N THR A 102 1.33 5.26 5.71
CA THR A 102 -0.04 4.71 5.71
C THR A 102 -0.38 4.02 4.40
N LEU A 103 -1.55 3.37 4.35
CA LEU A 103 -2.05 2.61 3.21
C LEU A 103 -3.46 3.04 2.82
N GLU A 104 -3.71 3.12 1.51
CA GLU A 104 -5.02 3.43 0.91
C GLU A 104 -5.30 2.42 -0.19
N LYS A 105 -6.54 1.91 -0.29
CA LYS A 105 -6.90 0.98 -1.38
C LYS A 105 -6.70 1.68 -2.74
N ALA A 106 -6.04 1.00 -3.67
CA ALA A 106 -5.65 1.58 -4.95
C ALA A 106 -6.84 1.84 -5.87
#